data_AF-A0A2U3N1E4-F1
#
_entry.id   AF-A0A2U3N1E4-F1
#
_cell.length_a   1.000
_cell.length_b   1.000
_cell.length_c   1.000
_cell.angle_alpha   90.00
_cell.angle_beta   90.00
_cell.angle_gamma   90.00
#
_symmetry.space_group_name_H-M   'P 1'
#
loop_
_entity.id
_entity.type
_entity.pdbx_description
1 polymer ?
#
loop_
_entity_poly.entity_id
_entity_poly.type
_entity_poly.pdbx_seq_one_letter_code
_entity_poly.pdbx_strand_id
1 'polypeptide(L)'
;MKTLFLHPNTWDLALDVNGDIATATATYQKAQDIASACRTFSKDIYVRQEDGIPYLEDILGQGKYSLALYRKHLQDAALSIPDVIEANVELYSLKERVLRGRILFKQQNGEKGVVEL
;
A
#
# COMPACT_ATOMS: atom_id res chain seq x y z
N MET A 1 13.47 10.86 -2.39
CA MET A 1 12.32 11.41 -3.15
C MET A 1 11.32 11.97 -2.13
N LYS A 2 10.42 12.90 -2.53
CA LYS A 2 9.32 13.39 -1.68
C LYS A 2 8.01 13.24 -2.43
N THR A 3 6.91 13.01 -1.71
CA THR A 3 5.56 12.93 -2.27
C THR A 3 4.63 13.90 -1.54
N LEU A 4 3.46 14.20 -2.12
CA LEU A 4 2.43 14.94 -1.40
C LEU A 4 1.94 14.10 -0.23
N PHE A 5 1.87 14.67 0.97
CA PHE A 5 1.36 13.95 2.12
C PHE A 5 -0.15 13.75 1.98
N LEU A 6 -0.60 12.51 2.15
CA LEU A 6 -2.01 12.17 2.23
C LEU A 6 -2.35 11.81 3.67
N HIS A 7 -3.37 12.45 4.22
CA HIS A 7 -3.76 12.22 5.61
C HIS A 7 -4.27 10.78 5.80
N PRO A 8 -3.72 9.98 6.74
CA PRO A 8 -4.00 8.53 6.84
C PRO A 8 -5.48 8.14 6.93
N ASN A 9 -6.28 8.96 7.60
CA ASN A 9 -7.69 8.64 7.85
C ASN A 9 -8.60 9.06 6.69
N THR A 10 -8.20 10.04 5.89
CA THR A 10 -9.07 10.67 4.87
C THR A 10 -8.54 10.50 3.45
N TRP A 11 -7.25 10.18 3.29
CA TRP A 11 -6.54 10.12 2.01
C TRP A 11 -6.58 11.42 1.19
N ASP A 12 -6.79 12.54 1.88
CA ASP A 12 -6.84 13.86 1.27
C ASP A 12 -5.53 14.64 1.51
N LEU A 13 -5.32 15.69 0.72
CA LEU A 13 -4.24 16.64 0.90
C LEU A 13 -4.38 17.34 2.25
N ALA A 14 -3.25 17.60 2.90
CA ALA A 14 -3.20 18.38 4.14
C ALA A 14 -2.28 19.59 3.96
N LEU A 15 -2.48 20.60 4.81
CA LEU A 15 -1.55 21.72 4.93
C LEU A 15 -0.55 21.46 6.06
N ASP A 16 0.66 21.97 5.91
CA ASP A 16 1.64 22.00 6.99
C ASP A 16 1.41 23.19 7.93
N VAL A 17 2.30 23.35 8.92
CA VAL A 17 2.20 24.43 9.92
C VAL A 17 2.34 25.84 9.35
N ASN A 18 2.92 25.98 8.14
CA ASN A 18 3.09 27.25 7.45
C ASN A 18 1.92 27.55 6.50
N GLY A 19 1.00 26.59 6.31
CA GLY A 19 -0.11 26.69 5.37
C GLY A 19 0.22 26.23 3.95
N ASP A 20 1.39 25.62 3.72
CA ASP A 20 1.76 25.02 2.43
C ASP A 20 1.20 23.60 2.29
N ILE A 21 1.09 23.06 1.07
CA ILE A 21 0.70 21.66 0.87
C ILE A 21 1.77 20.75 1.50
N ALA A 22 1.34 19.94 2.47
CA ALA A 22 2.22 19.05 3.21
C ALA A 22 2.87 18.01 2.29
N THR A 23 4.12 17.66 2.60
CA THR A 23 4.87 16.64 1.88
C THR A 23 5.37 15.55 2.82
N ALA A 24 5.40 14.33 2.31
CA ALA A 24 5.96 13.18 2.98
C ALA A 24 7.37 12.87 2.45
N THR A 25 8.27 12.51 3.36
CA THR A 25 9.66 12.15 3.06
C THR A 25 10.09 10.86 3.76
N ALA A 26 11.25 10.33 3.39
CA ALA A 26 11.91 9.18 4.03
C ALA A 26 10.96 7.97 4.18
N THR A 27 10.99 7.30 5.33
CA THR A 27 10.22 6.07 5.59
C THR A 27 8.71 6.28 5.45
N TYR A 28 8.19 7.44 5.84
CA TYR A 28 6.75 7.72 5.71
C TYR A 28 6.33 7.84 4.23
N GLN A 29 7.16 8.50 3.42
CA GLN A 29 6.93 8.57 1.98
C GLN A 29 6.87 7.17 1.35
N LYS A 30 7.78 6.27 1.73
CA LYS A 30 7.76 4.89 1.25
C LYS A 30 6.54 4.11 1.74
N ALA A 31 6.14 4.29 3.00
CA ALA A 31 4.92 3.69 3.52
C ALA A 31 3.68 4.13 2.72
N GLN A 32 3.60 5.42 2.36
CA GLN A 32 2.49 5.96 1.57
C GLN A 32 2.50 5.45 0.12
N ASP A 33 3.68 5.34 -0.51
CA ASP A 33 3.81 4.74 -1.85
C ASP A 33 3.34 3.27 -1.85
N ILE A 34 3.79 2.48 -0.86
CA ILE A 34 3.38 1.08 -0.70
C ILE A 34 1.87 0.98 -0.51
N ALA A 35 1.30 1.82 0.37
CA ALA A 35 -0.14 1.83 0.60
C ALA A 35 -0.92 2.20 -0.68
N SER A 36 -0.40 3.12 -1.48
CA SER A 36 -1.02 3.52 -2.77
C SER A 36 -0.97 2.38 -3.79
N ALA A 37 0.18 1.72 -3.93
CA ALA A 37 0.33 0.56 -4.82
C ALA A 37 -0.59 -0.60 -4.40
N CYS A 38 -0.69 -0.88 -3.10
CA CYS A 38 -1.59 -1.92 -2.59
C CYS A 38 -3.07 -1.59 -2.81
N ARG A 39 -3.47 -0.31 -2.82
CA ARG A 39 -4.88 0.09 -3.03
C ARG A 39 -5.27 0.26 -4.50
N THR A 40 -4.30 0.22 -5.41
CA THR A 40 -4.55 0.40 -6.84
C THR A 40 -5.17 -0.87 -7.43
N PHE A 41 -6.29 -0.74 -8.11
CA PHE A 41 -6.93 -1.87 -8.78
C PHE A 41 -6.24 -2.11 -10.13
N SER A 42 -6.24 -3.35 -10.60
CA SER A 42 -5.82 -3.64 -11.96
C SER A 42 -6.62 -2.79 -12.95
N LYS A 43 -5.94 -2.25 -13.97
CA LYS A 43 -6.51 -1.36 -15.00
C LYS A 43 -6.94 0.04 -14.54
N ASP A 44 -6.74 0.42 -13.27
CA ASP A 44 -7.02 1.79 -12.82
C ASP A 44 -6.03 2.82 -13.39
N ILE A 45 -4.77 2.42 -13.59
CA ILE A 45 -3.74 3.32 -14.11
C ILE A 45 -3.87 3.38 -15.63
N TYR A 46 -4.34 4.53 -16.13
CA TYR A 46 -4.59 4.75 -17.57
C TYR A 46 -3.42 4.35 -18.48
N VAL A 47 -2.18 4.70 -18.09
CA VAL A 47 -0.98 4.44 -18.88
C VAL A 47 -0.31 3.09 -18.60
N ARG A 48 -0.71 2.38 -17.53
CA ARG A 48 -0.12 1.10 -17.10
C ARG A 48 -1.21 0.18 -16.57
N GLN A 49 -2.04 -0.33 -17.48
CA GLN A 49 -3.21 -1.13 -17.09
C GLN A 49 -2.87 -2.50 -16.48
N GLU A 50 -1.65 -2.98 -16.68
CA GLU A 50 -1.15 -4.22 -16.08
C GLU A 50 -0.75 -4.06 -14.61
N ASP A 51 -0.62 -2.82 -14.12
CA ASP A 51 -0.30 -2.55 -12.72
C ASP A 51 -1.56 -2.67 -11.84
N GLY A 52 -1.35 -3.00 -10.56
CA GLY A 52 -2.41 -3.06 -9.54
C GLY A 52 -2.78 -4.48 -9.12
N ILE A 53 -3.69 -4.57 -8.15
CA ILE A 53 -4.20 -5.84 -7.61
C ILE A 53 -5.58 -6.13 -8.24
N PRO A 54 -5.86 -7.38 -8.69
CA PRO A 54 -7.13 -7.74 -9.36
C PRO A 54 -8.29 -7.87 -8.37
N TYR A 55 -8.58 -6.78 -7.65
CA TYR A 55 -9.59 -6.75 -6.61
C TYR A 55 -10.99 -7.05 -7.14
N LEU A 56 -11.38 -6.51 -8.29
CA LEU A 56 -12.73 -6.71 -8.84
C LEU A 56 -12.85 -8.02 -9.64
N GLU A 57 -11.78 -8.41 -10.31
CA GLU A 57 -11.76 -9.57 -11.18
C GLU A 57 -11.79 -10.87 -10.36
N ASP A 58 -10.93 -10.98 -9.34
CA ASP A 58 -10.66 -12.26 -8.69
C ASP A 58 -10.96 -12.29 -7.19
N ILE A 59 -10.84 -11.15 -6.48
CA ILE A 59 -10.75 -11.15 -5.01
C ILE A 59 -12.11 -10.81 -4.36
N LEU A 60 -12.66 -9.63 -4.65
CA LEU A 60 -13.86 -9.12 -4.00
C LEU A 60 -15.10 -9.82 -4.54
N GLY A 61 -16.08 -10.07 -3.67
CA GLY A 61 -17.32 -10.77 -4.04
C GLY A 61 -17.15 -12.28 -4.25
N GLN A 62 -15.93 -12.75 -4.47
CA GLN A 62 -15.60 -14.17 -4.57
C GLN A 62 -15.27 -14.73 -3.18
N GLY A 63 -16.24 -15.36 -2.51
CA GLY A 63 -16.10 -15.87 -1.13
C GLY A 63 -15.06 -16.98 -0.90
N LYS A 64 -14.23 -17.29 -1.91
CA LYS A 64 -13.25 -18.40 -1.89
C LYS A 64 -11.83 -17.98 -2.28
N TYR A 65 -11.56 -16.69 -2.45
CA TYR A 65 -10.21 -16.25 -2.83
C TYR A 65 -9.19 -16.60 -1.74
N SER A 66 -8.02 -17.10 -2.15
CA SER A 66 -6.98 -17.57 -1.21
C SER A 66 -6.31 -16.39 -0.52
N LEU A 67 -6.33 -16.38 0.82
CA LEU A 67 -5.59 -15.39 1.62
C LEU A 67 -4.07 -15.45 1.37
N ALA A 68 -3.54 -16.61 0.98
CA ALA A 68 -2.13 -16.73 0.62
C ALA A 68 -1.80 -16.01 -0.69
N LEU A 69 -2.69 -16.09 -1.68
CA LEU A 69 -2.54 -15.34 -2.94
C LEU A 69 -2.71 -13.84 -2.70
N TYR A 70 -3.68 -13.44 -1.87
CA TYR A 70 -3.85 -12.03 -1.52
C TYR A 70 -2.63 -11.46 -0.80
N ARG A 71 -2.07 -12.21 0.15
CA ARG A 71 -0.81 -11.87 0.82
C ARG A 71 0.32 -11.67 -0.20
N LYS A 72 0.40 -12.55 -1.20
CA LYS A 72 1.41 -12.48 -2.26
C LYS A 72 1.24 -11.22 -3.11
N HIS A 73 0.00 -10.88 -3.50
CA HIS A 73 -0.26 -9.62 -4.23
C HIS A 73 0.17 -8.38 -3.44
N LEU A 74 -0.14 -8.31 -2.15
CA LEU A 74 0.30 -7.20 -1.28
C LEU A 74 1.83 -7.13 -1.17
N GLN A 75 2.48 -8.29 -1.07
CA GLN A 75 3.94 -8.36 -1.02
C GLN A 75 4.57 -7.88 -2.33
N ASP A 76 4.05 -8.32 -3.46
CA ASP A 76 4.56 -7.94 -4.79
C ASP A 76 4.34 -6.46 -5.08
N ALA A 77 3.17 -5.92 -4.69
CA ALA A 77 2.90 -4.49 -4.76
C ALA A 77 3.90 -3.68 -3.91
N ALA A 78 4.19 -4.11 -2.67
CA ALA A 78 5.17 -3.45 -1.81
C ALA A 78 6.59 -3.49 -2.39
N LEU A 79 7.00 -4.64 -2.98
CA LEU A 79 8.31 -4.81 -3.61
C LEU A 79 8.44 -4.08 -4.96
N SER A 80 7.31 -3.72 -5.61
CA SER A 80 7.32 -2.90 -6.82
C SER A 80 7.79 -1.46 -6.57
N ILE A 81 7.74 -1.00 -5.32
CA ILE A 81 8.18 0.33 -4.94
C ILE A 81 9.72 0.39 -4.95
N PRO A 82 10.33 1.39 -5.63
CA PRO A 82 11.78 1.53 -5.65
C PRO A 82 12.38 1.57 -4.25
N ASP A 83 13.58 1.00 -4.11
CA ASP A 83 14.37 0.92 -2.88
C ASP A 83 13.81 0.02 -1.76
N VAL A 84 12.65 -0.63 -1.96
CA VAL A 84 12.11 -1.64 -1.02
C VAL A 84 12.71 -3.00 -1.37
N ILE A 85 13.46 -3.59 -0.45
CA ILE A 85 14.19 -4.85 -0.68
C ILE A 85 13.53 -6.06 -0.01
N GLU A 86 12.68 -5.83 0.98
CA GLU A 86 11.99 -6.86 1.74
C GLU A 86 10.62 -6.33 2.15
N ALA A 87 9.59 -7.16 2.00
CA ALA A 87 8.24 -6.89 2.48
C ALA A 87 7.64 -8.18 3.05
N ASN A 88 7.15 -8.12 4.28
CA ASN A 88 6.46 -9.20 4.98
C ASN A 88 5.05 -8.76 5.33
N VAL A 89 4.07 -9.52 4.87
CA VAL A 89 2.64 -9.21 5.01
C VAL A 89 2.01 -10.14 6.04
N GLU A 90 1.57 -9.55 7.14
CA GLU A 90 0.93 -10.25 8.24
C GLU A 90 -0.57 -9.92 8.25
N LEU A 91 -1.42 -10.91 8.00
CA LEU A 91 -2.89 -10.77 7.97
C LEU A 91 -3.46 -11.42 9.24
N TYR A 92 -4.30 -10.70 10.00
CA TYR A 92 -4.69 -11.15 11.36
C TYR A 92 -6.17 -11.48 11.52
N SER A 93 -7.05 -10.77 10.82
CA SER A 93 -8.48 -10.91 11.09
C SER A 93 -9.31 -10.64 9.85
N LEU A 94 -10.20 -11.57 9.52
CA LEU A 94 -11.34 -11.35 8.63
C LEU A 94 -12.60 -11.33 9.50
N LYS A 95 -13.07 -10.13 9.87
CA LYS A 95 -14.31 -9.94 10.63
C LYS A 95 -15.21 -9.00 9.84
N GLU A 96 -16.50 -9.30 9.76
CA GLU A 96 -17.50 -8.42 9.13
C GLU A 96 -17.13 -8.00 7.70
N ARG A 97 -16.51 -8.91 6.92
CA ARG A 97 -16.01 -8.67 5.55
C ARG A 97 -14.88 -7.63 5.45
N VAL A 98 -14.24 -7.33 6.58
CA VAL A 98 -13.03 -6.49 6.66
C VAL A 98 -11.84 -7.37 7.01
N LEU A 99 -10.84 -7.39 6.12
CA LEU A 99 -9.57 -8.04 6.34
C LEU A 99 -8.56 -6.99 6.84
N ARG A 100 -7.97 -7.22 8.01
CA ARG A 100 -6.93 -6.37 8.57
C ARG A 100 -5.58 -7.04 8.59
N GLY A 101 -4.53 -6.24 8.51
CA GLY A 101 -3.15 -6.72 8.57
C GLY A 101 -2.15 -5.58 8.67
N ARG A 102 -0.88 -5.93 8.51
CA ARG A 102 0.18 -4.94 8.32
C ARG A 102 1.24 -5.47 7.36
N ILE A 103 1.97 -4.55 6.76
CA ILE A 103 3.12 -4.82 5.90
C ILE A 103 4.35 -4.25 6.59
N LEU A 104 5.27 -5.12 7.01
CA LEU A 104 6.60 -4.72 7.48
C LEU A 104 7.53 -4.69 6.29
N PHE A 105 8.19 -3.56 6.06
CA PHE A 105 9.11 -3.43 4.93
C PHE A 105 10.48 -2.93 5.38
N LYS A 106 11.49 -3.29 4.59
CA LYS A 106 12.87 -2.83 4.74
C LYS A 106 13.35 -2.19 3.46
N GLN A 107 13.99 -1.04 3.61
CA GLN A 107 14.60 -0.29 2.52
C GLN A 107 16.07 -0.69 2.32
N GLN A 108 16.61 -0.40 1.14
CA GLN A 108 18.02 -0.64 0.80
C GLN A 108 19.00 0.08 1.76
N ASN A 109 18.63 1.25 2.28
CA ASN A 109 19.41 2.00 3.26
C ASN A 109 19.38 1.38 4.69
N GLY A 110 18.65 0.29 4.89
CA GLY A 110 18.52 -0.41 6.17
C GLY A 110 17.36 0.07 7.05
N GLU A 111 16.68 1.16 6.68
CA GLU A 111 15.49 1.64 7.38
C GLU A 111 14.35 0.62 7.30
N LYS A 112 13.54 0.58 8.36
CA LYS A 112 12.38 -0.29 8.46
C LYS A 112 11.13 0.55 8.67
N GLY A 113 10.03 0.15 8.07
CA GLY A 113 8.74 0.80 8.23
C GLY A 113 7.61 -0.22 8.33
N VAL A 114 6.44 0.28 8.70
CA VAL A 114 5.21 -0.51 8.80
C VAL A 114 4.08 0.25 8.11
N VAL A 115 3.25 -0.47 7.37
CA VAL A 115 1.98 0.00 6.80
C VAL A 115 0.86 -0.83 7.40
N GLU A 116 -0.13 -0.19 8.03
CA GLU A 116 -1.32 -0.87 8.53
C GLU A 116 -2.37 -1.00 7.41
N LEU A 117 -3.08 -2.14 7.36
CA LEU A 117 -4.09 -2.51 6.37
C LEU A 117 -5.49 -2.65 7.00
#